data_AF-A0A1X7S346-F1
#
_entry.id   AF-A0A1X7S346-F1
#
_cell.length_a   1.000
_cell.length_b   1.000
_cell.length_c   1.000
_cell.angle_alpha   90.00
_cell.angle_beta   90.00
_cell.angle_gamma   90.00
#
_symmetry.space_group_name_H-M   'P 1'
#
loop_
_entity.id
_entity.type
_entity.pdbx_description
1 polymer ?
#
loop_
_entity_poly.entity_id
_entity_poly.type
_entity_poly.pdbx_seq_one_letter_code
_entity_poly.pdbx_strand_id
1 'polypeptide(L)'
;MVGSTEFVEEYLPWLNASAATYINFDSATIGPVPAFAGTPELHQIAIETMKKVQWPRTSGTMYEAWSKQPQVLGAGSDYIAFVQNGFPTLDVGSVASPTSPIFMYHSNYDTYEWMRRFGDPGFQVHAAVAQYVSLLVYNFASEDALPFNLTNFATEMDMYYAQLQKVIAAQSVELDITALRSAIDTFRVNAAQADSTTADAVAAKDTELITAQNKKYQSFHRKFVDTPGLPDRTFYRHAIFAPGRDDGYAPVTFPGITESIVLDKNLTLAAEWVDITAGVIVAAGEVLKA
;
A
#
# COMPACT_ATOMS: atom_id res chain seq x y z
N MET A 1 5.06 -14.71 9.09
CA MET A 1 4.57 -13.56 9.89
C MET A 1 3.58 -14.10 10.91
N VAL A 2 4.07 -14.77 11.96
CA VAL A 2 3.18 -15.38 12.98
C VAL A 2 2.78 -14.32 14.00
N GLY A 3 3.75 -13.67 14.64
CA GLY A 3 3.46 -12.70 15.71
C GLY A 3 2.56 -11.52 15.29
N SER A 4 2.81 -10.92 14.13
CA SER A 4 1.98 -9.83 13.60
C SER A 4 0.56 -10.27 13.24
N THR A 5 0.41 -11.45 12.66
CA THR A 5 -0.90 -12.04 12.34
C THR A 5 -1.72 -12.28 13.60
N GLU A 6 -1.15 -12.99 14.59
CA GLU A 6 -1.84 -13.26 15.86
C GLU A 6 -2.20 -11.95 16.58
N PHE A 7 -1.32 -10.95 16.56
CA PHE A 7 -1.59 -9.63 17.12
C PHE A 7 -2.77 -8.94 16.42
N VAL A 8 -2.81 -8.94 15.08
CA VAL A 8 -3.93 -8.34 14.36
C VAL A 8 -5.23 -9.10 14.63
N GLU A 9 -5.20 -10.43 14.65
CA GLU A 9 -6.39 -11.24 14.94
C GLU A 9 -6.94 -11.01 16.35
N GLU A 10 -6.07 -10.96 17.36
CA GLU A 10 -6.47 -10.72 18.76
C GLU A 10 -7.02 -9.30 18.96
N TYR A 11 -6.39 -8.30 18.34
CA TYR A 11 -6.66 -6.88 18.62
C TYR A 11 -7.45 -6.17 17.51
N LEU A 12 -8.00 -6.89 16.52
CA LEU A 12 -8.70 -6.30 15.38
C LEU A 12 -9.81 -5.30 15.78
N PRO A 13 -10.66 -5.56 16.80
CA PRO A 13 -11.68 -4.59 17.21
C PRO A 13 -11.09 -3.27 17.72
N TRP A 14 -9.98 -3.33 18.46
CA TRP A 14 -9.27 -2.14 18.95
C TRP A 14 -8.58 -1.41 17.79
N LEU A 15 -7.85 -2.14 16.94
CA LEU A 15 -7.17 -1.59 15.78
C LEU A 15 -8.15 -0.87 14.83
N ASN A 16 -9.33 -1.46 14.57
CA ASN A 16 -10.38 -0.83 13.76
C ASN A 16 -10.88 0.50 14.37
N ALA A 17 -10.85 0.65 15.69
CA ALA A 17 -11.30 1.86 16.37
C ALA A 17 -10.20 2.92 16.52
N SER A 18 -8.91 2.56 16.43
CA SER A 18 -7.82 3.46 16.81
C SER A 18 -6.70 3.63 15.79
N ALA A 19 -6.42 2.64 14.93
CA ALA A 19 -5.25 2.69 14.06
C ALA A 19 -5.58 3.34 12.70
N ALA A 20 -4.86 4.42 12.40
CA ALA A 20 -5.00 5.13 11.12
C ALA A 20 -4.21 4.47 9.99
N THR A 21 -2.98 4.01 10.28
CA THR A 21 -2.07 3.43 9.29
C THR A 21 -1.08 2.48 9.98
N TYR A 22 -0.44 1.61 9.20
CA TYR A 22 0.68 0.77 9.62
C TYR A 22 1.94 1.12 8.81
N ILE A 23 3.06 1.33 9.49
CA ILE A 23 4.36 1.60 8.85
C ILE A 23 5.29 0.46 9.21
N ASN A 24 5.59 -0.38 8.23
CA ASN A 24 6.52 -1.48 8.32
C ASN A 24 7.94 -1.02 7.99
N PHE A 25 8.90 -1.47 8.80
CA PHE A 25 10.32 -1.35 8.51
C PHE A 25 10.99 -2.65 8.97
N ASP A 26 11.17 -3.60 8.07
CA ASP A 26 11.79 -4.90 8.38
C ASP A 26 13.31 -4.79 8.16
N SER A 27 13.70 -4.76 6.89
CA SER A 27 15.09 -4.56 6.48
C SER A 27 15.32 -3.10 6.13
N ALA A 28 15.79 -2.33 7.12
CA ALA A 28 16.09 -0.91 6.95
C ALA A 28 17.12 -0.67 5.84
N THR A 29 18.10 -1.56 5.66
CA THR A 29 19.02 -1.51 4.52
C THR A 29 19.40 -2.88 3.99
N ILE A 30 19.10 -3.10 2.72
CA ILE A 30 19.65 -4.20 1.92
C ILE A 30 20.71 -3.65 0.94
N GLY A 31 20.61 -2.37 0.57
CA GLY A 31 21.54 -1.74 -0.36
C GLY A 31 21.36 -0.22 -0.47
N PRO A 32 21.93 0.41 -1.51
CA PRO A 32 22.01 1.87 -1.59
C PRO A 32 20.78 2.53 -2.22
N VAL A 33 19.79 1.77 -2.70
CA VAL A 33 18.65 2.31 -3.46
C VAL A 33 17.45 2.41 -2.53
N PRO A 34 16.94 3.61 -2.20
CA PRO A 34 15.70 3.75 -1.45
C PRO A 34 14.55 3.03 -2.13
N ALA A 35 13.62 2.49 -1.36
CA ALA A 35 12.38 1.92 -1.89
C ALA A 35 11.25 2.05 -0.87
N PHE A 36 10.03 2.10 -1.38
CA PHE A 36 8.85 1.83 -0.58
C PHE A 36 7.81 1.07 -1.41
N ALA A 37 7.06 0.21 -0.74
CA ALA A 37 5.79 -0.29 -1.19
C ALA A 37 4.68 0.30 -0.30
N GLY A 38 3.50 0.53 -0.84
CA GLY A 38 2.45 1.12 -0.02
C GLY A 38 1.11 1.26 -0.68
N THR A 39 0.10 1.45 0.16
CA THR A 39 -1.25 1.76 -0.29
C THR A 39 -1.28 3.14 -0.96
N PRO A 40 -2.00 3.31 -2.08
CA PRO A 40 -1.96 4.52 -2.91
C PRO A 40 -2.12 5.85 -2.17
N GLU A 41 -3.00 5.89 -1.17
CA GLU A 41 -3.29 7.07 -0.37
C GLU A 41 -2.09 7.57 0.44
N LEU A 42 -1.07 6.73 0.64
CA LEU A 42 0.15 7.05 1.39
C LEU A 42 1.31 7.49 0.48
N HIS A 43 1.17 7.37 -0.85
CA HIS A 43 2.28 7.64 -1.78
C HIS A 43 2.76 9.08 -1.69
N GLN A 44 1.85 10.06 -1.60
CA GLN A 44 2.25 11.47 -1.53
C GLN A 44 3.07 11.76 -0.27
N ILE A 45 2.61 11.35 0.93
CA ILE A 45 3.37 11.61 2.16
C ILE A 45 4.70 10.86 2.16
N ALA A 46 4.74 9.64 1.62
CA ALA A 46 5.97 8.88 1.44
C ALA A 46 6.97 9.65 0.56
N ILE A 47 6.53 10.14 -0.60
CA ILE A 47 7.37 10.86 -1.57
C ILE A 47 7.80 12.23 -1.05
N GLU A 48 6.89 13.03 -0.49
CA GLU A 48 7.22 14.35 0.06
C GLU A 48 8.18 14.25 1.25
N THR A 49 8.08 13.18 2.05
CA THR A 49 9.02 12.94 3.14
C THR A 49 10.40 12.54 2.62
N MET A 50 10.49 11.77 1.53
CA MET A 50 11.77 11.44 0.89
C MET A 50 12.54 12.69 0.41
N LYS A 51 11.82 13.75 0.00
CA LYS A 51 12.44 15.03 -0.40
C LYS A 51 13.07 15.79 0.76
N LYS A 52 12.74 15.44 2.01
CA LYS A 52 13.25 16.09 3.24
C LYS A 52 14.46 15.37 3.84
N VAL A 53 14.82 14.19 3.35
CA VAL A 53 15.90 13.35 3.89
C VAL A 53 17.09 13.36 2.93
N GLN A 54 18.28 13.72 3.42
CA GLN A 54 19.52 13.60 2.64
C GLN A 54 19.92 12.13 2.50
N TRP A 55 20.32 11.71 1.30
CA TRP A 55 20.68 10.32 1.04
C TRP A 55 22.18 10.13 0.97
N PRO A 56 22.78 9.25 1.79
CA PRO A 56 24.25 9.16 1.93
C PRO A 56 24.96 8.52 0.73
N ARG A 57 24.21 8.08 -0.31
CA ARG A 57 24.77 7.44 -1.52
C ARG A 57 24.68 8.33 -2.76
N THR A 58 24.13 9.53 -2.63
CA THR A 58 24.08 10.55 -3.69
C THR A 58 24.41 11.92 -3.10
N SER A 59 24.54 12.96 -3.93
CA SER A 59 24.66 14.35 -3.44
C SER A 59 23.32 15.00 -3.11
N GLY A 60 22.25 14.19 -3.07
CA GLY A 60 20.88 14.68 -3.03
C GLY A 60 20.03 14.00 -1.96
N THR A 61 18.73 14.17 -2.12
CA THR A 61 17.68 13.64 -1.26
C THR A 61 17.43 12.15 -1.52
N MET A 62 16.77 11.49 -0.56
CA MET A 62 16.26 10.12 -0.72
C MET A 62 15.34 10.02 -1.94
N TYR A 63 14.56 11.08 -2.20
CA TYR A 63 13.74 11.16 -3.40
C TYR A 63 14.58 11.06 -4.66
N GLU A 64 15.66 11.84 -4.79
CA GLU A 64 16.53 11.84 -5.98
C GLU A 64 17.24 10.50 -6.21
N ALA A 65 17.51 9.72 -5.16
CA ALA A 65 18.09 8.39 -5.26
C ALA A 65 17.08 7.26 -5.55
N TRP A 66 15.78 7.50 -5.35
CA TRP A 66 14.71 6.52 -5.55
C TRP A 66 14.34 6.34 -7.04
N SER A 67 13.86 5.13 -7.39
CA SER A 67 13.45 4.73 -8.75
C SER A 67 12.22 5.47 -9.31
N LYS A 68 11.60 6.35 -8.51
CA LYS A 68 10.42 7.15 -8.89
C LYS A 68 9.16 6.34 -9.18
N GLN A 69 9.10 5.09 -8.71
CA GLN A 69 7.93 4.23 -8.88
C GLN A 69 7.54 3.58 -7.54
N PRO A 70 6.36 3.93 -7.00
CA PRO A 70 5.79 3.24 -5.86
C PRO A 70 5.57 1.77 -6.19
N GLN A 71 5.82 0.88 -5.23
CA GLN A 71 5.54 -0.54 -5.40
C GLN A 71 4.20 -0.90 -4.76
N VAL A 72 3.48 -1.83 -5.37
CA VAL A 72 2.27 -2.42 -4.77
C VAL A 72 2.70 -3.39 -3.66
N LEU A 73 1.97 -3.42 -2.55
CA LEU A 73 2.24 -4.35 -1.46
C LEU A 73 1.87 -5.77 -1.88
N GLY A 74 2.87 -6.66 -1.91
CA GLY A 74 2.71 -8.09 -2.10
C GLY A 74 2.69 -8.82 -0.77
N ALA A 75 3.56 -9.81 -0.62
CA ALA A 75 3.88 -10.43 0.67
C ALA A 75 5.36 -10.19 1.02
N GLY A 76 5.78 -10.61 2.21
CA GLY A 76 7.20 -10.69 2.55
C GLY A 76 7.56 -10.12 3.92
N SER A 77 6.65 -9.40 4.56
CA SER A 77 6.85 -8.90 5.92
C SER A 77 5.52 -8.73 6.67
N ASP A 78 5.58 -8.23 7.90
CA ASP A 78 4.48 -8.17 8.86
C ASP A 78 3.30 -7.30 8.41
N TYR A 79 3.52 -6.39 7.46
CA TYR A 79 2.48 -5.58 6.85
C TYR A 79 1.31 -6.37 6.25
N ILE A 80 1.53 -7.65 5.90
CA ILE A 80 0.49 -8.47 5.28
C ILE A 80 -0.73 -8.63 6.19
N ALA A 81 -0.52 -8.75 7.50
CA ALA A 81 -1.60 -8.90 8.48
C ALA A 81 -2.46 -7.62 8.53
N PHE A 82 -1.85 -6.45 8.36
CA PHE A 82 -2.52 -5.16 8.39
C PHE A 82 -3.24 -4.88 7.06
N VAL A 83 -2.55 -4.95 5.94
CA VAL A 83 -3.15 -4.56 4.65
C VAL A 83 -4.31 -5.48 4.26
N GLN A 84 -4.23 -6.78 4.59
CA GLN A 84 -5.31 -7.74 4.32
C GLN A 84 -6.49 -7.65 5.30
N ASN A 85 -6.35 -6.84 6.36
CA ASN A 85 -7.43 -6.40 7.25
C ASN A 85 -7.83 -4.92 7.00
N GLY A 86 -7.40 -4.36 5.87
CA GLY A 86 -7.85 -3.07 5.36
C GLY A 86 -7.19 -1.86 6.01
N PHE A 87 -6.01 -2.03 6.60
CA PHE A 87 -5.24 -0.93 7.17
C PHE A 87 -4.41 -0.27 6.04
N PRO A 88 -4.51 1.06 5.83
CA PRO A 88 -3.51 1.80 5.06
C PRO A 88 -2.11 1.43 5.53
N THR A 89 -1.21 1.13 4.60
CA THR A 89 0.07 0.51 4.96
C THR A 89 1.22 1.00 4.09
N LEU A 90 2.38 1.25 4.70
CA LEU A 90 3.66 1.47 4.04
C LEU A 90 4.65 0.39 4.47
N ASP A 91 5.49 -0.05 3.55
CA ASP A 91 6.71 -0.82 3.80
C ASP A 91 7.89 -0.04 3.22
N VAL A 92 8.87 0.27 4.08
CA VAL A 92 9.95 1.21 3.73
C VAL A 92 11.32 0.63 4.03
N GLY A 93 12.30 0.99 3.20
CA GLY A 93 13.69 0.59 3.41
C GLY A 93 14.56 0.96 2.22
N SER A 94 15.59 0.16 2.00
CA SER A 94 16.42 0.24 0.80
C SER A 94 16.73 -1.13 0.23
N VAL A 95 16.84 -1.21 -1.09
CA VAL A 95 17.08 -2.42 -1.86
C VAL A 95 18.49 -2.43 -2.47
N ALA A 96 18.93 -3.62 -2.84
CA ALA A 96 20.18 -3.82 -3.55
C ALA A 96 20.17 -3.15 -4.94
N SER A 97 21.32 -2.62 -5.32
CA SER A 97 21.68 -2.31 -6.71
C SER A 97 22.46 -3.49 -7.33
N PRO A 98 22.64 -3.55 -8.66
CA PRO A 98 23.48 -4.56 -9.31
C PRO A 98 24.94 -4.61 -8.83
N THR A 99 25.42 -3.53 -8.18
CA THR A 99 26.77 -3.40 -7.63
C THR A 99 26.82 -3.59 -6.12
N SER A 100 25.69 -3.89 -5.48
CA SER A 100 25.65 -4.12 -4.04
C SER A 100 26.33 -5.44 -3.68
N PRO A 101 26.99 -5.52 -2.50
CA PRO A 101 27.42 -6.81 -1.97
C PRO A 101 26.23 -7.77 -1.88
N ILE A 102 26.50 -9.06 -2.10
CA ILE A 102 25.47 -10.10 -1.96
C ILE A 102 24.94 -10.06 -0.53
N PHE A 103 23.64 -9.82 -0.38
CA PHE A 103 22.97 -9.86 0.91
C PHE A 103 22.94 -11.29 1.43
N MET A 104 23.36 -11.49 2.67
CA MET A 104 23.52 -12.80 3.30
C MET A 104 22.20 -13.36 3.85
N TYR A 105 21.10 -13.11 3.16
CA TYR A 105 19.72 -13.36 3.58
C TYR A 105 19.50 -14.76 4.16
N HIS A 106 18.85 -14.82 5.33
CA HIS A 106 18.46 -16.06 6.03
C HIS A 106 19.62 -17.07 6.21
N SER A 107 20.85 -16.58 6.36
CA SER A 107 22.03 -17.42 6.56
C SER A 107 22.79 -17.04 7.83
N ASN A 108 23.67 -17.94 8.29
CA ASN A 108 24.59 -17.64 9.39
C ASN A 108 25.62 -16.54 9.06
N TYR A 109 25.65 -16.05 7.82
CA TYR A 109 26.51 -14.95 7.39
C TYR A 109 25.81 -13.58 7.48
N ASP A 110 24.50 -13.55 7.74
CA ASP A 110 23.78 -12.31 8.09
C ASP A 110 24.19 -11.87 9.49
N THR A 111 25.28 -11.11 9.54
CA THR A 111 25.98 -10.77 10.77
C THR A 111 26.21 -9.28 10.83
N TYR A 112 26.32 -8.76 12.05
CA TYR A 112 26.76 -7.40 12.30
C TYR A 112 28.06 -7.06 11.54
N GLU A 113 28.99 -8.01 11.46
CA GLU A 113 30.26 -7.76 10.79
C GLU A 113 30.12 -7.66 9.26
N TRP A 114 29.24 -8.45 8.64
CA TRP A 114 28.91 -8.27 7.23
C TRP A 114 28.27 -6.89 6.99
N MET A 115 27.31 -6.51 7.84
CA MET A 115 26.63 -5.23 7.70
C MET A 115 27.60 -4.05 7.85
N ARG A 116 28.43 -4.06 8.89
CA ARG A 116 29.40 -2.99 9.16
C ARG A 116 30.50 -2.88 8.10
N ARG A 117 30.90 -3.99 7.48
CA ARG A 117 31.98 -4.01 6.47
C ARG A 117 31.49 -3.79 5.04
N PHE A 118 30.30 -4.28 4.70
CA PHE A 118 29.82 -4.38 3.32
C PHE A 118 28.44 -3.77 3.12
N GLY A 119 27.45 -4.13 3.94
CA GLY A 119 26.06 -3.70 3.74
C GLY A 119 25.86 -2.19 3.91
N ASP A 120 26.32 -1.63 5.03
CA ASP A 120 26.26 -0.20 5.29
C ASP A 120 27.44 0.28 6.16
N PRO A 121 28.66 0.40 5.57
CA PRO A 121 29.81 0.95 6.27
C PRO A 121 29.52 2.36 6.81
N GLY A 122 29.62 2.50 8.13
CA GLY A 122 29.32 3.75 8.83
C GLY A 122 27.84 3.99 9.14
N PHE A 123 26.95 3.02 8.87
CA PHE A 123 25.52 3.03 9.23
C PHE A 123 24.73 4.25 8.73
N GLN A 124 25.18 4.85 7.62
CA GLN A 124 24.59 6.10 7.13
C GLN A 124 23.23 5.86 6.47
N VAL A 125 23.05 4.73 5.77
CA VAL A 125 21.77 4.38 5.14
C VAL A 125 20.74 4.05 6.22
N HIS A 126 21.13 3.28 7.24
CA HIS A 126 20.28 3.04 8.42
C HIS A 126 19.84 4.36 9.05
N ALA A 127 20.75 5.30 9.27
CA ALA A 127 20.43 6.59 9.86
C ALA A 127 19.45 7.41 8.99
N ALA A 128 19.64 7.41 7.67
CA ALA A 128 18.73 8.09 6.74
C ALA A 128 17.32 7.44 6.72
N VAL A 129 17.24 6.11 6.71
CA VAL A 129 15.96 5.38 6.78
C VAL A 129 15.27 5.60 8.13
N ALA A 130 16.02 5.60 9.24
CA ALA A 130 15.47 5.92 10.56
C ALA A 130 14.93 7.36 10.61
N GLN A 131 15.62 8.33 10.01
CA GLN A 131 15.12 9.70 9.88
C GLN A 131 13.84 9.74 9.04
N TYR A 132 13.79 9.00 7.92
CA TYR A 132 12.62 8.91 7.06
C TYR A 132 11.40 8.36 7.80
N VAL A 133 11.54 7.21 8.47
CA VAL A 133 10.47 6.60 9.28
C VAL A 133 10.03 7.55 10.40
N SER A 134 10.99 8.19 11.09
CA SER A 134 10.68 9.14 12.17
C SER A 134 9.86 10.32 11.68
N LEU A 135 10.17 10.85 10.49
CA LEU A 135 9.41 11.93 9.89
C LEU A 135 8.01 11.45 9.48
N LEU A 136 7.87 10.26 8.89
CA LEU A 136 6.54 9.71 8.58
C LEU A 136 5.67 9.62 9.84
N VAL A 137 6.20 8.98 10.89
CA VAL A 137 5.51 8.84 12.19
C VAL A 137 5.19 10.22 12.78
N TYR A 138 6.12 11.18 12.71
CA TYR A 138 5.89 12.54 13.17
C TYR A 138 4.69 13.18 12.47
N ASN A 139 4.63 13.16 11.13
CA ASN A 139 3.49 13.74 10.39
C ASN A 139 2.17 13.06 10.79
N PHE A 140 2.15 11.73 10.91
CA PHE A 140 0.93 11.01 11.35
C PHE A 140 0.51 11.31 12.79
N ALA A 141 1.47 11.65 13.67
CA ALA A 141 1.21 11.93 15.07
C ALA A 141 0.89 13.41 15.35
N SER A 142 1.29 14.33 14.47
CA SER A 142 1.22 15.78 14.74
C SER A 142 0.29 16.58 13.83
N GLU A 143 -0.05 16.07 12.64
CA GLU A 143 -0.93 16.80 11.72
C GLU A 143 -2.39 16.69 12.15
N ASP A 144 -3.14 17.80 12.05
CA ASP A 144 -4.56 17.84 12.43
C ASP A 144 -5.40 16.91 11.52
N ALA A 145 -5.09 16.90 10.22
CA ALA A 145 -5.70 16.02 9.23
C ALA A 145 -4.73 14.91 8.83
N LEU A 146 -5.25 13.69 8.64
CA LEU A 146 -4.45 12.56 8.17
C LEU A 146 -3.87 12.89 6.78
N PRO A 147 -2.54 12.73 6.57
CA PRO A 147 -1.87 13.12 5.33
C PRO A 147 -2.08 12.09 4.20
N PHE A 148 -3.32 11.71 3.95
CA PHE A 148 -3.72 10.83 2.87
C PHE A 148 -4.04 11.62 1.60
N ASN A 149 -3.81 11.01 0.44
CA ASN A 149 -4.28 11.52 -0.85
C ASN A 149 -5.21 10.47 -1.48
N LEU A 150 -6.52 10.61 -1.27
CA LEU A 150 -7.50 9.64 -1.75
C LEU A 150 -7.66 9.69 -3.27
N THR A 151 -7.48 10.86 -3.85
CA THR A 151 -7.47 11.06 -5.31
C THR A 151 -6.40 10.19 -5.98
N ASN A 152 -5.22 10.03 -5.37
CA ASN A 152 -4.15 9.17 -5.86
C ASN A 152 -4.55 7.70 -5.86
N PHE A 153 -5.41 7.26 -4.93
CA PHE A 153 -5.96 5.90 -4.97
C PHE A 153 -6.77 5.65 -6.24
N ALA A 154 -7.60 6.61 -6.65
CA ALA A 154 -8.32 6.51 -7.92
C ALA A 154 -7.36 6.46 -9.13
N THR A 155 -6.29 7.27 -9.11
CA THR A 155 -5.26 7.27 -10.16
C THR A 155 -4.53 5.93 -10.26
N GLU A 156 -4.15 5.33 -9.13
CA GLU A 156 -3.52 4.00 -9.11
C GLU A 156 -4.49 2.91 -9.59
N MET A 157 -5.77 2.97 -9.20
CA MET A 157 -6.79 2.05 -9.71
C MET A 157 -6.98 2.15 -11.23
N ASP A 158 -6.83 3.34 -11.83
CA ASP A 158 -6.84 3.48 -13.29
C ASP A 158 -5.69 2.72 -13.96
N MET A 159 -4.50 2.76 -13.36
CA MET A 159 -3.35 2.01 -13.85
C MET A 159 -3.56 0.50 -13.71
N TYR A 160 -4.11 0.06 -12.58
CA TYR A 160 -4.43 -1.36 -12.36
C TYR A 160 -5.51 -1.84 -13.32
N TYR A 161 -6.49 -1.00 -13.63
CA TYR A 161 -7.57 -1.31 -14.58
C TYR A 161 -6.99 -1.46 -16.00
N ALA A 162 -6.11 -0.55 -16.41
CA ALA A 162 -5.41 -0.66 -17.68
C ALA A 162 -4.53 -1.92 -17.77
N GLN A 163 -3.93 -2.34 -16.65
CA GLN A 163 -3.18 -3.59 -16.58
C GLN A 163 -4.11 -4.82 -16.71
N LEU A 164 -5.26 -4.82 -16.05
CA LEU A 164 -6.28 -5.87 -16.19
C LEU A 164 -6.78 -6.00 -17.63
N GLN A 165 -6.99 -4.87 -18.33
CA GLN A 165 -7.36 -4.88 -19.76
C GLN A 165 -6.31 -5.59 -20.62
N LYS A 166 -5.02 -5.37 -20.33
CA LYS A 166 -3.92 -6.09 -21.03
C LYS A 166 -3.95 -7.58 -20.71
N VAL A 167 -4.24 -7.96 -19.48
CA VAL A 167 -4.37 -9.38 -19.09
C VAL A 167 -5.52 -10.05 -19.85
N ILE A 168 -6.71 -9.44 -19.87
CA ILE A 168 -7.89 -9.93 -20.61
C ILE A 168 -7.54 -10.13 -22.09
N ALA A 169 -6.93 -9.12 -22.72
CA ALA A 169 -6.52 -9.18 -24.12
C ALA A 169 -5.46 -10.27 -24.37
N ALA A 170 -4.45 -10.40 -23.51
CA ALA A 170 -3.40 -11.41 -23.64
C ALA A 170 -3.93 -12.85 -23.49
N GLN A 171 -4.98 -13.04 -22.70
CA GLN A 171 -5.63 -14.34 -22.52
C GLN A 171 -6.68 -14.63 -23.61
N SER A 172 -6.94 -13.68 -24.52
CA SER A 172 -7.95 -13.80 -25.58
C SER A 172 -9.35 -14.16 -25.06
N VAL A 173 -9.75 -13.58 -23.91
CA VAL A 173 -11.06 -13.80 -23.29
C VAL A 173 -11.95 -12.57 -23.39
N GLU A 174 -13.27 -12.78 -23.37
CA GLU A 174 -14.25 -11.70 -23.24
C GLU A 174 -14.75 -11.65 -21.80
N LEU A 175 -14.56 -10.50 -21.14
CA LEU A 175 -15.04 -10.23 -19.79
C LEU A 175 -15.52 -8.77 -19.73
N ASP A 176 -16.78 -8.56 -19.31
CA ASP A 176 -17.29 -7.21 -19.09
C ASP A 176 -16.77 -6.67 -17.75
N ILE A 177 -15.98 -5.60 -17.83
CA ILE A 177 -15.42 -4.90 -16.67
C ILE A 177 -15.97 -3.47 -16.53
N THR A 178 -17.09 -3.18 -17.21
CA THR A 178 -17.72 -1.86 -17.19
C THR A 178 -18.15 -1.45 -15.79
N ALA A 179 -18.70 -2.39 -15.01
CA ALA A 179 -19.07 -2.14 -13.61
C ALA A 179 -17.87 -1.68 -12.77
N LEU A 180 -16.70 -2.31 -12.97
CA LEU A 180 -15.46 -1.94 -12.30
C LEU A 180 -15.01 -0.52 -12.68
N ARG A 181 -15.07 -0.17 -13.98
CA ARG A 181 -14.79 1.19 -14.46
C ARG A 181 -15.69 2.23 -13.79
N SER A 182 -17.00 1.99 -13.80
CA SER A 182 -17.99 2.89 -13.17
C SER A 182 -17.77 3.04 -11.66
N ALA A 183 -17.38 1.96 -10.97
CA ALA A 183 -17.05 2.01 -9.55
C ALA A 183 -15.82 2.89 -9.28
N ILE A 184 -14.73 2.72 -10.05
CA ILE A 184 -13.53 3.56 -9.92
C ILE A 184 -13.86 5.04 -10.22
N ASP A 185 -14.70 5.31 -11.22
CA ASP A 185 -15.13 6.67 -11.54
C ASP A 185 -15.93 7.32 -10.42
N THR A 186 -16.84 6.57 -9.82
CA THR A 186 -17.63 7.01 -8.67
C THR A 186 -16.74 7.29 -7.46
N PHE A 187 -15.82 6.37 -7.16
CA PHE A 187 -14.84 6.54 -6.09
C PHE A 187 -14.01 7.82 -6.30
N ARG A 188 -13.53 8.08 -7.52
CA ARG A 188 -12.72 9.27 -7.83
C ARG A 188 -13.44 10.57 -7.48
N VAL A 189 -14.72 10.69 -7.83
CA VAL A 189 -15.51 11.90 -7.53
C VAL A 189 -15.62 12.10 -6.02
N ASN A 190 -15.93 11.05 -5.27
CA ASN A 190 -16.08 11.14 -3.83
C ASN A 190 -14.73 11.40 -3.14
N ALA A 191 -13.65 10.78 -3.61
CA ALA A 191 -12.29 11.00 -3.12
C ALA A 191 -11.82 12.44 -3.34
N ALA A 192 -12.02 13.00 -4.53
CA ALA A 192 -11.67 14.38 -4.83
C ALA A 192 -12.46 15.38 -3.97
N GLN A 193 -13.75 15.10 -3.74
CA GLN A 193 -14.57 15.93 -2.86
C GLN A 193 -14.09 15.86 -1.40
N ALA A 194 -13.77 14.66 -0.90
CA ALA A 194 -13.27 14.47 0.46
C ALA A 194 -11.90 15.15 0.67
N ASP A 195 -10.97 15.03 -0.29
CA ASP A 195 -9.68 15.72 -0.26
C ASP A 195 -9.87 17.25 -0.27
N SER A 196 -10.75 17.78 -1.11
CA SER A 196 -11.06 19.21 -1.16
C SER A 196 -11.68 19.70 0.16
N THR A 197 -12.67 18.99 0.70
CA THR A 197 -13.33 19.36 1.95
C THR A 197 -12.36 19.32 3.13
N THR A 198 -11.45 18.36 3.17
CA THR A 198 -10.41 18.27 4.20
C THR A 198 -9.45 19.46 4.10
N ALA A 199 -9.00 19.82 2.89
CA ALA A 199 -8.14 20.97 2.68
C ALA A 199 -8.80 22.30 3.11
N ASP A 200 -10.07 22.50 2.77
CA ASP A 200 -10.84 23.68 3.18
C ASP A 200 -11.02 23.73 4.70
N ALA A 201 -11.30 22.59 5.34
CA ALA A 201 -11.46 22.48 6.79
C ALA A 201 -10.16 22.84 7.53
N VAL A 202 -9.01 22.36 7.04
CA VAL A 202 -7.68 22.71 7.57
C VAL A 202 -7.41 24.21 7.42
N ALA A 203 -7.70 24.79 6.25
CA ALA A 203 -7.52 26.23 6.01
C ALA A 203 -8.41 27.09 6.93
N ALA A 204 -9.66 26.64 7.17
CA ALA A 204 -10.61 27.29 8.06
C ALA A 204 -10.34 27.01 9.56
N LYS A 205 -9.46 26.06 9.89
CA LYS A 205 -9.24 25.53 11.24
C LYS A 205 -10.52 24.96 11.87
N ASP A 206 -11.36 24.34 11.05
CA ASP A 206 -12.59 23.68 11.49
C ASP A 206 -12.26 22.29 12.08
N THR A 207 -11.98 22.26 13.38
CA THR A 207 -11.58 21.04 14.08
C THR A 207 -12.64 19.95 14.08
N GLU A 208 -13.93 20.32 14.02
CA GLU A 208 -15.04 19.36 13.99
C GLU A 208 -15.08 18.65 12.63
N LEU A 209 -14.99 19.42 11.55
CA LEU A 209 -14.97 18.88 10.20
C LEU A 209 -13.69 18.08 9.92
N ILE A 210 -12.53 18.53 10.39
CA ILE A 210 -11.27 17.75 10.31
C ILE A 210 -11.43 16.40 11.01
N THR A 211 -11.99 16.38 12.22
CA THR A 211 -12.24 15.14 12.97
C THR A 211 -13.19 14.20 12.22
N ALA A 212 -14.24 14.75 11.59
CA ALA A 212 -15.15 13.98 10.77
C ALA A 212 -14.47 13.38 9.52
N GLN A 213 -13.63 14.16 8.82
CA GLN A 213 -12.88 13.69 7.66
C GLN A 213 -11.84 12.62 8.03
N ASN A 214 -11.11 12.78 9.13
CA ASN A 214 -10.16 11.78 9.62
C ASN A 214 -10.84 10.42 9.85
N LYS A 215 -12.05 10.40 10.40
CA LYS A 215 -12.82 9.14 10.57
C LYS A 215 -13.17 8.49 9.23
N LYS A 216 -13.53 9.29 8.21
CA LYS A 216 -13.76 8.81 6.84
C LYS A 216 -12.48 8.20 6.26
N TYR A 217 -11.34 8.87 6.45
CA TYR A 217 -10.02 8.45 5.97
C TYR A 217 -9.55 7.15 6.65
N GLN A 218 -9.83 6.96 7.94
CA GLN A 218 -9.54 5.71 8.65
C GLN A 218 -10.40 4.53 8.20
N SER A 219 -11.61 4.82 7.70
CA SER A 219 -12.64 3.81 7.48
C SER A 219 -12.77 3.36 6.02
N PHE A 220 -12.49 4.22 5.04
CA PHE A 220 -12.76 3.89 3.62
C PHE A 220 -11.99 2.65 3.17
N HIS A 221 -10.71 2.52 3.56
CA HIS A 221 -9.85 1.42 3.15
C HIS A 221 -10.39 0.06 3.62
N ARG A 222 -11.07 0.02 4.78
CA ARG A 222 -11.70 -1.21 5.31
C ARG A 222 -12.70 -1.81 4.34
N LYS A 223 -13.34 -0.99 3.51
CA LYS A 223 -14.30 -1.49 2.54
C LYS A 223 -13.66 -2.40 1.51
N PHE A 224 -12.39 -2.20 1.16
CA PHE A 224 -11.68 -3.09 0.24
C PHE A 224 -11.48 -4.52 0.77
N VAL A 225 -11.67 -4.76 2.06
CA VAL A 225 -11.61 -6.11 2.67
C VAL A 225 -12.97 -6.67 3.07
N ASP A 226 -14.07 -5.97 2.77
CA ASP A 226 -15.45 -6.45 2.95
C ASP A 226 -15.81 -7.49 1.85
N THR A 227 -14.97 -8.52 1.71
CA THR A 227 -15.09 -9.61 0.73
C THR A 227 -15.17 -10.96 1.45
N PRO A 228 -15.60 -12.04 0.77
CA PRO A 228 -15.51 -13.39 1.34
C PRO A 228 -14.05 -13.89 1.54
N GLY A 229 -13.05 -13.12 1.10
CA GLY A 229 -11.69 -13.60 0.92
C GLY A 229 -11.49 -14.20 -0.47
N LEU A 230 -10.25 -14.21 -0.96
CA LEU A 230 -9.91 -14.76 -2.26
C LEU A 230 -10.20 -16.28 -2.31
N PRO A 231 -10.58 -16.82 -3.49
CA PRO A 231 -10.85 -18.25 -3.64
C PRO A 231 -9.68 -19.10 -3.14
N ASP A 232 -9.99 -20.10 -2.31
CA ASP A 232 -9.03 -21.00 -1.65
C ASP A 232 -7.97 -20.33 -0.76
N ARG A 233 -8.05 -19.01 -0.54
CA ARG A 233 -7.10 -18.23 0.26
C ARG A 233 -7.80 -17.14 1.05
N THR A 234 -8.77 -17.53 1.87
CA THR A 234 -9.71 -16.62 2.56
C THR A 234 -9.05 -15.64 3.53
N PHE A 235 -7.79 -15.87 3.93
CA PHE A 235 -6.99 -14.90 4.67
C PHE A 235 -6.73 -13.61 3.87
N TYR A 236 -6.54 -13.72 2.55
CA TYR A 236 -6.36 -12.56 1.69
C TYR A 236 -7.73 -12.02 1.29
N ARG A 237 -8.11 -10.87 1.85
CA ARG A 237 -9.45 -10.29 1.66
C ARG A 237 -9.44 -9.02 0.84
N HIS A 238 -8.27 -8.44 0.61
CA HIS A 238 -8.15 -7.15 -0.06
C HIS A 238 -8.41 -7.27 -1.58
N ALA A 239 -9.48 -6.63 -2.05
CA ALA A 239 -9.98 -6.79 -3.42
C ALA A 239 -9.11 -6.12 -4.49
N ILE A 240 -8.31 -5.11 -4.12
CA ILE A 240 -7.54 -4.31 -5.10
C ILE A 240 -6.15 -4.89 -5.34
N PHE A 241 -5.55 -5.49 -4.31
CA PHE A 241 -4.23 -6.11 -4.40
C PHE A 241 -4.03 -7.14 -3.29
N ALA A 242 -3.33 -8.22 -3.63
CA ALA A 242 -2.92 -9.28 -2.71
C ALA A 242 -1.63 -9.95 -3.23
N PRO A 243 -0.94 -10.77 -2.42
CA PRO A 243 0.13 -11.62 -2.93
C PRO A 243 -0.39 -12.55 -4.03
N GLY A 244 0.36 -12.67 -5.13
CA GLY A 244 0.03 -13.60 -6.21
C GLY A 244 0.09 -15.05 -5.74
N ARG A 245 -0.86 -15.88 -6.21
CA ARG A 245 -0.91 -17.30 -5.83
C ARG A 245 0.37 -18.07 -6.18
N ASP A 246 0.97 -17.78 -7.34
CA ASP A 246 2.14 -18.49 -7.88
C ASP A 246 3.39 -17.61 -8.03
N ASP A 247 3.32 -16.33 -7.63
CA ASP A 247 4.40 -15.33 -7.84
C ASP A 247 5.25 -15.06 -6.59
N GLY A 248 5.12 -15.92 -5.57
CA GLY A 248 5.83 -15.79 -4.30
C GLY A 248 5.44 -14.51 -3.56
N TYR A 249 6.37 -13.56 -3.47
CA TYR A 249 6.15 -12.29 -2.77
C TYR A 249 5.54 -11.20 -3.65
N ALA A 250 5.49 -11.39 -4.97
CA ALA A 250 5.00 -10.35 -5.86
C ALA A 250 3.48 -10.11 -5.70
N PRO A 251 3.03 -8.86 -5.80
CA PRO A 251 1.61 -8.54 -5.77
C PRO A 251 0.91 -8.88 -7.09
N VAL A 252 -0.38 -9.16 -6.99
CA VAL A 252 -1.33 -9.16 -8.10
C VAL A 252 -2.40 -8.10 -7.82
N THR A 253 -2.71 -7.27 -8.82
CA THR A 253 -3.80 -6.29 -8.74
C THR A 253 -5.12 -6.88 -9.25
N PHE A 254 -6.22 -6.44 -8.66
CA PHE A 254 -7.54 -7.06 -8.80
C PHE A 254 -7.48 -8.60 -8.74
N PRO A 255 -6.86 -9.18 -7.69
CA PRO A 255 -6.44 -10.58 -7.66
C PRO A 255 -7.57 -11.56 -7.94
N GLY A 256 -8.77 -11.33 -7.39
CA GLY A 256 -9.93 -12.20 -7.63
C GLY A 256 -10.33 -12.27 -9.12
N ILE A 257 -10.15 -11.18 -9.87
CA ILE A 257 -10.43 -11.14 -11.32
C ILE A 257 -9.24 -11.71 -12.08
N THR A 258 -8.04 -11.19 -11.82
CA THR A 258 -6.81 -11.51 -12.56
C THR A 258 -6.46 -13.00 -12.45
N GLU A 259 -6.51 -13.59 -11.25
CA GLU A 259 -6.17 -15.00 -11.05
C GLU A 259 -7.24 -15.94 -11.61
N SER A 260 -8.53 -15.56 -11.52
CA SER A 260 -9.63 -16.31 -12.13
C SER A 260 -9.44 -16.48 -13.65
N ILE A 261 -8.90 -15.45 -14.31
CA ILE A 261 -8.59 -15.48 -15.74
C ILE A 261 -7.28 -16.23 -16.00
N VAL A 262 -6.20 -15.86 -15.31
CA VAL A 262 -4.85 -16.29 -15.67
C VAL A 262 -4.57 -17.71 -15.20
N LEU A 263 -5.02 -18.08 -14.00
CA LEU A 263 -4.70 -19.35 -13.38
C LEU A 263 -5.86 -20.34 -13.46
N ASP A 264 -7.08 -19.92 -13.10
CA ASP A 264 -8.22 -20.83 -12.97
C ASP A 264 -8.97 -21.08 -14.29
N LYS A 265 -8.76 -20.22 -15.28
CA LYS A 265 -9.49 -20.21 -16.57
C LYS A 265 -11.01 -20.21 -16.37
N ASN A 266 -11.48 -19.54 -15.32
CA ASN A 266 -12.87 -19.53 -14.89
C ASN A 266 -13.47 -18.13 -15.07
N LEU A 267 -14.11 -17.90 -16.21
CA LEU A 267 -14.72 -16.61 -16.53
C LEU A 267 -15.98 -16.30 -15.69
N THR A 268 -16.69 -17.32 -15.22
CA THR A 268 -17.83 -17.13 -14.31
C THR A 268 -17.34 -16.55 -12.99
N LEU A 269 -16.26 -17.12 -12.43
CA LEU A 269 -15.64 -16.60 -11.22
C LEU A 269 -15.02 -15.21 -11.44
N ALA A 270 -14.39 -14.98 -12.59
CA ALA A 270 -13.87 -13.65 -12.92
C ALA A 270 -14.97 -12.58 -12.96
N ALA A 271 -16.13 -12.89 -13.55
CA ALA A 271 -17.29 -11.99 -13.57
C ALA A 271 -17.87 -11.75 -12.18
N GLU A 272 -17.98 -12.79 -11.35
CA GLU A 272 -18.37 -12.64 -9.94
C GLU A 272 -17.43 -11.68 -9.19
N TRP A 273 -16.11 -11.82 -9.40
CA TRP A 273 -15.13 -10.94 -8.78
C TRP A 273 -15.12 -9.52 -9.36
N VAL A 274 -15.56 -9.31 -10.60
CA VAL A 274 -15.82 -7.95 -11.12
C VAL A 274 -16.89 -7.28 -10.26
N ASP A 275 -18.00 -7.98 -9.98
CA ASP A 275 -19.11 -7.44 -9.19
C ASP A 275 -18.71 -7.22 -7.72
N ILE A 276 -18.02 -8.17 -7.10
CA ILE A 276 -17.51 -8.04 -5.72
C ILE A 276 -16.57 -6.84 -5.62
N THR A 277 -15.59 -6.75 -6.54
CA THR A 277 -14.58 -5.68 -6.54
C THR A 277 -15.21 -4.31 -6.79
N ALA A 278 -16.13 -4.22 -7.75
CA ALA A 278 -16.88 -3.00 -8.01
C ALA A 278 -17.72 -2.58 -6.79
N GLY A 279 -18.40 -3.55 -6.14
CA GLY A 279 -19.20 -3.32 -4.95
C GLY A 279 -18.40 -2.74 -3.78
N VAL A 280 -17.22 -3.29 -3.50
CA VAL A 280 -16.36 -2.76 -2.42
C VAL A 280 -15.76 -1.40 -2.75
N ILE A 281 -15.44 -1.12 -4.02
CA ILE A 281 -14.96 0.21 -4.45
C ILE A 281 -16.07 1.27 -4.28
N VAL A 282 -17.31 0.94 -4.68
CA VAL A 282 -18.46 1.82 -4.44
C VAL A 282 -18.64 2.03 -2.95
N ALA A 283 -18.65 0.97 -2.14
CA ALA A 283 -18.79 1.07 -0.69
C ALA A 283 -17.70 1.93 -0.04
N ALA A 284 -16.44 1.81 -0.50
CA ALA A 284 -15.34 2.67 -0.08
C ALA A 284 -15.62 4.14 -0.42
N GLY A 285 -16.13 4.41 -1.63
CA GLY A 285 -16.52 5.74 -2.06
C GLY A 285 -17.70 6.32 -1.27
N GLU A 286 -18.68 5.50 -0.87
CA GLU A 286 -19.83 5.94 -0.05
C GLU A 286 -19.39 6.44 1.34
N VAL A 287 -18.36 5.83 1.93
CA VAL A 287 -17.78 6.29 3.21
C VAL A 287 -17.26 7.73 3.13
N LEU A 288 -16.84 8.17 1.93
CA LEU A 288 -16.24 9.48 1.70
C LEU A 288 -17.25 10.59 1.40
N LYS A 289 -18.52 10.26 1.16
CA LYS A 289 -19.56 11.26 0.85
C LYS A 289 -19.75 12.24 2.01
N ALA A 290 -20.14 13.48 1.67
CA ALA A 290 -20.37 14.57 2.61
C ALA A 290 -21.30 14.17 3.76
#